data_AF-A0A176U1G1-F1
#
_entry.id   AF-A0A176U1G1-F1
#
_cell.length_a   1.000
_cell.length_b   1.000
_cell.length_c   1.000
_cell.angle_alpha   90.00
_cell.angle_beta   90.00
_cell.angle_gamma   90.00
#
_symmetry.space_group_name_H-M   'P 1'
#
loop_
_entity.id
_entity.type
_entity.pdbx_description
1 polymer ?
#
loop_
_entity_poly.entity_id
_entity_poly.type
_entity_poly.pdbx_seq_one_letter_code
_entity_poly.pdbx_strand_id
1 'polypeptide(L)'
;MVERRRKNMRRQNKMKNNLGQTKRILSIVLSAALLGTMTVYAGEESATKAADENEATSALKPGDKGYWAAQETDKITGTDFVTIAESENMELLIKPKTGTIRWMDKKTGAYKDTNLSADENLEKITDSEKSDLTVSYFNGKYSELYSTYSTYNSFKMCADLGQLSYQYIDGGVRILYTLGDNAMTYKNFPQDISNERMNELVLQYLSDAEIENLKKTYYSQLSTGDWHRLSNKDKTLGKLQIKELYAMFYETGAYTEEELYKDLETYGVDESEYPSNLTIVVPVEYYLDGDELVVNVDTSAIETDEESPITLLGLLPYFLTSATDTEYDDGYMFIPDGSGALINLDSTKVKEYHYSASWYGGDRLVNSTTYNSVNPQMMMPVFGMKTSDSTVLAVIENGAEVATLDAYIANTDNSEPFCKMKLTFGIQPQQKVASDANSTYSVSKASTDVYDENITLRYYWLGEDADYVDMAKCYNRYLVEQG
;
A
#
# COMPACT_ATOMS: atom_id res chain seq x y z
N MET A 1 51.70 44.04 -0.45
CA MET A 1 50.36 43.39 -0.60
C MET A 1 50.43 41.86 -0.76
N VAL A 2 51.53 41.29 -1.28
CA VAL A 2 51.70 39.82 -1.44
C VAL A 2 52.04 39.08 -0.12
N GLU A 3 52.74 39.72 0.82
CA GLU A 3 53.05 39.10 2.13
C GLU A 3 51.85 38.95 3.08
N ARG A 4 50.85 39.84 3.00
CA ARG A 4 49.61 39.72 3.80
C ARG A 4 48.75 38.53 3.35
N ARG A 5 48.75 38.19 2.05
CA ARG A 5 48.02 37.01 1.53
C ARG A 5 48.67 35.68 1.92
N ARG A 6 50.01 35.60 1.97
CA ARG A 6 50.73 34.38 2.42
C ARG A 6 50.55 34.11 3.93
N LYS A 7 50.41 35.15 4.76
CA LYS A 7 50.20 35.00 6.21
C LYS A 7 48.78 34.52 6.56
N ASN A 8 47.78 34.89 5.76
CA ASN A 8 46.39 34.43 5.94
C ASN A 8 46.18 32.97 5.50
N MET A 9 46.78 32.52 4.39
CA MET A 9 46.69 31.10 3.99
C MET A 9 47.39 30.16 4.97
N ARG A 10 48.52 30.56 5.57
CA ARG A 10 49.19 29.76 6.61
C ARG A 10 48.38 29.67 7.91
N ARG A 11 47.54 30.67 8.22
CA ARG A 11 46.62 30.63 9.38
C ARG A 11 45.42 29.71 9.13
N GLN A 12 44.86 29.70 7.92
CA GLN A 12 43.75 28.81 7.58
C GLN A 12 44.16 27.33 7.54
N ASN A 13 45.33 26.99 7.01
CA ASN A 13 45.81 25.60 7.01
C ASN A 13 46.17 25.09 8.42
N LYS A 14 46.61 25.97 9.33
CA LYS A 14 46.89 25.60 10.72
C LYS A 14 45.61 25.40 11.55
N MET A 15 44.50 26.06 11.21
CA MET A 15 43.18 25.80 11.82
C MET A 15 42.52 24.52 11.31
N LYS A 16 42.64 24.20 10.01
CA LYS A 16 42.07 22.95 9.45
C LYS A 16 42.75 21.69 9.99
N ASN A 17 44.07 21.70 10.21
CA ASN A 17 44.77 20.55 10.81
C ASN A 17 44.47 20.36 12.30
N ASN A 18 44.21 21.44 13.05
CA ASN A 18 43.84 21.33 14.47
C ASN A 18 42.40 20.84 14.67
N LEU A 19 41.46 21.10 13.77
CA LEU A 19 40.09 20.54 13.84
C LEU A 19 40.03 19.04 13.51
N GLY A 20 40.96 18.53 12.70
CA GLY A 20 41.04 17.10 12.36
C GLY A 20 41.59 16.22 13.48
N GLN A 21 42.42 16.77 14.38
CA GLN A 21 42.98 16.03 15.52
C GLN A 21 42.08 16.06 16.77
N THR A 22 41.28 17.12 17.01
CA THR A 22 40.31 17.15 18.11
C THR A 22 39.07 16.27 17.87
N LYS A 23 38.68 16.01 16.61
CA LYS A 23 37.61 15.05 16.29
C LYS A 23 38.00 13.57 16.49
N ARG A 24 39.29 13.24 16.50
CA ARG A 24 39.79 11.87 16.74
C ARG A 24 39.99 11.50 18.21
N ILE A 25 39.95 12.48 19.13
CA ILE A 25 40.14 12.26 20.57
C ILE A 25 38.80 12.26 21.34
N LEU A 26 37.72 12.80 20.75
CA LEU A 26 36.39 12.82 21.38
C LEU A 26 35.56 11.54 21.15
N SER A 27 35.95 10.66 20.21
CA SER A 27 35.24 9.42 19.89
C SER A 27 35.77 8.16 20.61
N ILE A 28 36.79 8.29 21.47
CA ILE A 28 37.40 7.15 22.20
C ILE A 28 37.13 7.20 23.72
N VAL A 29 36.37 8.19 24.22
CA VAL A 29 36.07 8.33 25.66
C VAL A 29 34.58 8.10 25.99
N LEU A 30 33.74 7.73 25.01
CA LEU A 30 32.30 7.47 25.23
C LEU A 30 31.90 5.98 25.15
N SER A 31 32.85 5.06 25.31
CA SER A 31 32.62 3.60 25.27
C SER A 31 33.23 2.86 26.47
N ALA A 32 33.38 3.54 27.61
CA ALA A 32 33.83 2.92 28.86
C ALA A 32 33.23 3.63 30.11
N ALA A 33 31.91 3.61 30.27
CA ALA A 33 31.26 3.95 31.55
C ALA A 33 29.79 3.49 31.58
N LEU A 34 29.53 2.19 31.72
CA LEU A 34 28.34 1.65 32.41
C LEU A 34 28.49 0.13 32.57
N LEU A 35 29.47 -0.25 33.38
CA LEU A 35 29.59 -1.59 33.96
C LEU A 35 29.67 -1.39 35.48
N GLY A 36 28.69 -1.95 36.19
CA GLY A 36 28.74 -2.14 37.63
C GLY A 36 27.75 -1.28 38.42
N THR A 37 26.61 -1.85 38.76
CA THR A 37 26.24 -2.24 40.15
C THR A 37 24.79 -2.70 40.19
N MET A 38 24.55 -3.98 40.48
CA MET A 38 23.64 -4.38 41.55
C MET A 38 23.89 -5.84 41.92
N THR A 39 24.33 -5.99 43.17
CA THR A 39 24.49 -7.22 43.93
C THR A 39 23.13 -7.81 44.30
N VAL A 40 23.02 -9.13 44.09
CA VAL A 40 22.49 -10.16 44.99
C VAL A 40 21.34 -9.76 45.93
N TYR A 41 20.15 -10.29 45.65
CA TYR A 41 19.27 -10.85 46.67
C TYR A 41 18.78 -12.22 46.20
N ALA A 42 19.41 -13.27 46.73
CA ALA A 42 18.84 -14.62 46.76
C ALA A 42 18.07 -14.74 48.08
N GLY A 43 16.78 -15.03 47.98
CA GLY A 43 15.93 -15.41 49.10
C GLY A 43 15.06 -16.57 48.65
N GLU A 44 15.42 -17.77 49.06
CA GLU A 44 14.57 -18.95 49.01
C GLU A 44 13.40 -18.74 49.97
N GLU A 45 12.16 -18.82 49.48
CA GLU A 45 11.06 -19.29 50.29
C GLU A 45 10.15 -20.23 49.48
N SER A 46 10.21 -21.48 49.92
CA SER A 46 9.50 -22.69 49.53
C SER A 46 8.03 -22.54 49.12
N ALA A 47 7.72 -23.20 48.00
CA ALA A 47 6.62 -24.16 47.81
C ALA A 47 5.29 -23.92 48.56
N THR A 48 4.25 -23.55 47.82
CA THR A 48 2.97 -24.29 47.72
C THR A 48 1.98 -23.56 46.80
N LYS A 49 1.90 -23.99 45.54
CA LYS A 49 0.63 -24.20 44.80
C LYS A 49 0.94 -24.69 43.39
N ALA A 50 0.90 -26.01 43.24
CA ALA A 50 0.60 -26.64 41.97
C ALA A 50 -0.91 -26.52 41.70
N ALA A 51 -1.25 -26.51 40.40
CA ALA A 51 -2.60 -26.49 39.81
C ALA A 51 -3.28 -25.11 39.71
N ASP A 52 -2.85 -24.32 38.72
CA ASP A 52 -3.73 -23.77 37.67
C ASP A 52 -2.87 -23.00 36.67
N GLU A 53 -2.22 -23.72 35.76
CA GLU A 53 -1.79 -23.17 34.47
C GLU A 53 -2.60 -23.92 33.41
N ASN A 54 -3.85 -23.50 33.24
CA ASN A 54 -4.49 -23.63 31.95
C ASN A 54 -3.71 -22.73 31.00
N GLU A 55 -3.05 -23.32 30.01
CA GLU A 55 -2.60 -22.65 28.80
C GLU A 55 -3.78 -21.84 28.24
N ALA A 56 -3.79 -20.54 28.50
CA ALA A 56 -4.50 -19.61 27.64
C ALA A 56 -3.67 -19.54 26.36
N THR A 57 -3.94 -20.43 25.41
CA THR A 57 -3.71 -20.14 24.01
C THR A 57 -4.44 -18.83 23.73
N SER A 58 -3.72 -17.71 23.60
CA SER A 58 -4.34 -16.46 23.18
C SER A 58 -4.91 -16.72 21.79
N ALA A 59 -6.23 -16.78 21.67
CA ALA A 59 -6.89 -16.80 20.38
C ALA A 59 -6.42 -15.56 19.60
N LEU A 60 -5.96 -15.77 18.36
CA LEU A 60 -5.62 -14.67 17.45
C LEU A 60 -6.81 -13.72 17.36
N LYS A 61 -6.54 -12.41 17.38
CA LYS A 61 -7.53 -11.36 17.20
C LYS A 61 -7.49 -10.83 15.76
N PRO A 62 -8.58 -10.20 15.27
CA PRO A 62 -8.53 -9.45 14.01
C PRO A 62 -7.31 -8.51 13.99
N GLY A 63 -6.56 -8.52 12.88
CA GLY A 63 -5.32 -7.77 12.71
C GLY A 63 -4.04 -8.52 13.11
N ASP A 64 -4.14 -9.58 13.93
CA ASP A 64 -2.98 -10.43 14.24
C ASP A 64 -2.59 -11.25 13.01
N LYS A 65 -1.29 -11.34 12.73
CA LYS A 65 -0.77 -12.14 11.62
C LYS A 65 -1.25 -13.59 11.68
N GLY A 66 -1.94 -14.03 10.63
CA GLY A 66 -2.52 -15.37 10.51
C GLY A 66 -3.93 -15.53 11.07
N TYR A 67 -4.57 -14.48 11.58
CA TYR A 67 -5.96 -14.53 12.05
C TYR A 67 -6.91 -14.97 10.93
N TRP A 68 -6.83 -14.35 9.76
CA TRP A 68 -7.67 -14.65 8.59
C TRP A 68 -7.38 -16.02 8.00
N ALA A 69 -6.12 -16.47 8.05
CA ALA A 69 -5.74 -17.80 7.59
C ALA A 69 -6.37 -18.93 8.44
N ALA A 70 -6.74 -18.64 9.69
CA ALA A 70 -7.42 -19.56 10.59
C ALA A 70 -8.95 -19.52 10.45
N GLN A 71 -9.53 -18.55 9.73
CA GLN A 71 -10.97 -18.43 9.55
C GLN A 71 -11.51 -19.42 8.51
N GLU A 72 -12.75 -19.84 8.69
CA GLU A 72 -13.47 -20.58 7.65
C GLU A 72 -13.75 -19.68 6.45
N THR A 73 -13.63 -20.25 5.25
CA THR A 73 -13.88 -19.57 3.98
C THR A 73 -14.93 -20.32 3.17
N ASP A 74 -15.74 -19.56 2.45
CA ASP A 74 -16.76 -20.06 1.56
C ASP A 74 -16.20 -20.27 0.15
N LYS A 75 -16.79 -21.25 -0.55
CA LYS A 75 -16.45 -21.55 -1.94
C LYS A 75 -17.42 -20.85 -2.88
N ILE A 76 -16.99 -19.70 -3.39
CA ILE A 76 -17.63 -19.05 -4.52
C ILE A 76 -16.80 -19.39 -5.77
N THR A 77 -17.39 -20.11 -6.73
CA THR A 77 -16.70 -20.59 -7.93
C THR A 77 -17.51 -20.32 -9.17
N GLY A 78 -16.84 -20.04 -10.29
CA GLY A 78 -17.49 -19.75 -11.57
C GLY A 78 -16.60 -18.88 -12.45
N THR A 79 -16.90 -18.84 -13.74
CA THR A 79 -16.24 -17.93 -14.69
C THR A 79 -17.01 -16.63 -14.88
N ASP A 80 -18.32 -16.70 -14.72
CA ASP A 80 -19.26 -15.59 -14.89
C ASP A 80 -19.70 -15.03 -13.53
N PHE A 81 -20.48 -13.96 -13.56
CA PHE A 81 -21.08 -13.37 -12.36
C PHE A 81 -22.04 -14.35 -11.67
N VAL A 82 -21.95 -14.41 -10.34
CA VAL A 82 -22.79 -15.23 -9.47
C VAL A 82 -23.48 -14.31 -8.46
N THR A 83 -24.79 -14.45 -8.30
CA THR A 83 -25.58 -13.71 -7.31
C THR A 83 -25.13 -14.04 -5.90
N ILE A 84 -24.88 -13.01 -5.09
CA ILE A 84 -24.53 -13.13 -3.67
C ILE A 84 -25.61 -12.58 -2.73
N ALA A 85 -26.37 -11.57 -3.16
CA ALA A 85 -27.46 -11.00 -2.41
C ALA A 85 -28.50 -10.33 -3.33
N GLU A 86 -29.71 -10.17 -2.82
CA GLU A 86 -30.81 -9.48 -3.50
C GLU A 86 -31.62 -8.65 -2.51
N SER A 87 -32.09 -7.50 -2.96
CA SER A 87 -33.09 -6.67 -2.30
C SER A 87 -34.39 -6.60 -3.11
N GLU A 88 -35.26 -5.64 -2.80
CA GLU A 88 -36.49 -5.40 -3.57
C GLU A 88 -36.16 -5.03 -5.02
N ASN A 89 -35.25 -4.07 -5.24
CA ASN A 89 -34.94 -3.54 -6.56
C ASN A 89 -33.53 -3.85 -7.06
N MET A 90 -32.61 -4.30 -6.19
CA MET A 90 -31.20 -4.49 -6.54
C MET A 90 -30.76 -5.95 -6.39
N GLU A 91 -29.78 -6.31 -7.20
CA GLU A 91 -29.05 -7.57 -7.12
C GLU A 91 -27.55 -7.26 -6.97
N LEU A 92 -26.90 -7.98 -6.08
CA LEU A 92 -25.46 -7.93 -5.88
C LEU A 92 -24.87 -9.23 -6.40
N LEU A 93 -23.95 -9.14 -7.36
CA LEU A 93 -23.27 -10.29 -7.96
C LEU A 93 -21.76 -10.16 -7.78
N ILE A 94 -21.06 -11.28 -7.83
CA ILE A 94 -19.59 -11.36 -7.79
C ILE A 94 -19.06 -12.14 -8.98
N LYS A 95 -17.94 -11.69 -9.56
CA LYS A 95 -17.14 -12.47 -10.50
C LYS A 95 -16.04 -13.21 -9.74
N PRO A 96 -16.15 -14.54 -9.51
CA PRO A 96 -15.31 -15.23 -8.51
C PRO A 96 -13.82 -15.25 -8.83
N LYS A 97 -13.42 -15.08 -10.09
CA LYS A 97 -12.00 -15.07 -10.46
C LYS A 97 -11.31 -13.73 -10.16
N THR A 98 -12.04 -12.63 -10.23
CA THR A 98 -11.49 -11.27 -10.08
C THR A 98 -11.89 -10.62 -8.76
N GLY A 99 -12.95 -11.11 -8.11
CA GLY A 99 -13.54 -10.46 -6.93
C GLY A 99 -14.43 -9.27 -7.27
N THR A 100 -14.56 -8.91 -8.55
CA THR A 100 -15.37 -7.77 -9.00
C THR A 100 -16.81 -7.96 -8.58
N ILE A 101 -17.35 -6.94 -7.91
CA ILE A 101 -18.74 -6.89 -7.50
C ILE A 101 -19.54 -6.09 -8.54
N ARG A 102 -20.72 -6.59 -8.89
CA ARG A 102 -21.70 -5.94 -9.74
C ARG A 102 -22.93 -5.59 -8.92
N TRP A 103 -23.27 -4.32 -8.90
CA TRP A 103 -24.51 -3.82 -8.31
C TRP A 103 -25.48 -3.47 -9.44
N MET A 104 -26.61 -4.18 -9.52
CA MET A 104 -27.50 -4.18 -10.68
C MET A 104 -28.95 -3.92 -10.31
N ASP A 105 -29.61 -3.03 -11.04
CA ASP A 105 -31.04 -2.77 -10.94
C ASP A 105 -31.84 -3.89 -11.64
N LYS A 106 -32.73 -4.55 -10.91
CA LYS A 106 -33.50 -5.72 -11.37
C LYS A 106 -34.53 -5.38 -12.45
N LYS A 107 -34.97 -4.12 -12.54
CA LYS A 107 -36.03 -3.70 -13.47
C LYS A 107 -35.47 -3.35 -14.84
N THR A 108 -34.37 -2.62 -14.85
CA THR A 108 -33.73 -2.07 -16.04
C THR A 108 -32.58 -2.94 -16.54
N GLY A 109 -31.94 -3.71 -15.65
CA GLY A 109 -30.71 -4.44 -15.93
C GLY A 109 -29.46 -3.54 -15.97
N ALA A 110 -29.60 -2.24 -15.69
CA ALA A 110 -28.47 -1.32 -15.56
C ALA A 110 -27.63 -1.71 -14.35
N TYR A 111 -26.30 -1.60 -14.46
CA TYR A 111 -25.39 -2.01 -13.41
C TYR A 111 -24.17 -1.08 -13.29
N LYS A 112 -23.50 -1.16 -12.13
CA LYS A 112 -22.13 -0.69 -11.96
C LYS A 112 -21.27 -1.80 -11.37
N ASP A 113 -20.08 -1.94 -11.94
CA ASP A 113 -19.05 -2.84 -11.45
C ASP A 113 -18.03 -2.06 -10.62
N THR A 114 -17.50 -2.68 -9.55
CA THR A 114 -16.51 -2.07 -8.65
C THR A 114 -15.19 -1.68 -9.32
N ASN A 115 -14.92 -2.28 -10.49
CA ASN A 115 -13.78 -2.00 -11.34
C ASN A 115 -14.11 -2.28 -12.82
N LEU A 116 -13.19 -2.00 -13.73
CA LEU A 116 -13.39 -2.11 -15.17
C LEU A 116 -13.06 -3.50 -15.74
N SER A 117 -12.78 -4.52 -14.91
CA SER A 117 -12.33 -5.83 -15.41
C SER A 117 -13.36 -6.61 -16.25
N ALA A 118 -14.64 -6.23 -16.15
CA ALA A 118 -15.73 -6.78 -16.93
C ALA A 118 -16.26 -5.79 -17.99
N ASP A 119 -15.57 -4.68 -18.22
CA ASP A 119 -15.88 -3.73 -19.28
C ASP A 119 -15.48 -4.31 -20.64
N GLU A 120 -16.45 -4.53 -21.52
CA GLU A 120 -16.25 -5.12 -22.85
C GLU A 120 -15.85 -4.08 -23.91
N ASN A 121 -15.96 -2.78 -23.61
CA ASN A 121 -15.65 -1.69 -24.53
C ASN A 121 -14.14 -1.40 -24.59
N LEU A 122 -13.40 -1.79 -23.55
CA LEU A 122 -11.96 -1.60 -23.47
C LEU A 122 -11.20 -2.79 -24.08
N GLU A 123 -10.50 -2.55 -25.21
CA GLU A 123 -9.66 -3.59 -25.85
C GLU A 123 -8.54 -4.10 -24.92
N LYS A 124 -8.04 -3.23 -24.05
CA LYS A 124 -6.99 -3.55 -23.10
C LYS A 124 -7.26 -2.85 -21.77
N ILE A 125 -7.42 -3.67 -20.74
CA ILE A 125 -7.65 -3.23 -19.38
C ILE A 125 -6.36 -3.49 -18.59
N THR A 126 -5.80 -2.43 -18.01
CA THR A 126 -4.60 -2.46 -17.16
C THR A 126 -4.87 -3.17 -15.84
N ASP A 127 -3.81 -3.50 -15.10
CA ASP A 127 -3.94 -4.15 -13.80
C ASP A 127 -4.59 -3.21 -12.77
N SER A 128 -4.32 -1.91 -12.86
CA SER A 128 -4.96 -0.89 -12.01
C SER A 128 -6.47 -0.83 -12.24
N GLU A 129 -6.91 -0.77 -13.50
CA GLU A 129 -8.33 -0.72 -13.88
C GLU A 129 -9.12 -1.98 -13.48
N LYS A 130 -8.44 -3.10 -13.25
CA LYS A 130 -9.04 -4.35 -12.76
C LYS A 130 -9.06 -4.46 -11.23
N SER A 131 -8.54 -3.47 -10.51
CA SER A 131 -8.36 -3.54 -9.06
C SER A 131 -9.46 -2.80 -8.32
N ASP A 132 -10.05 -3.46 -7.33
CA ASP A 132 -10.97 -2.84 -6.35
C ASP A 132 -10.23 -2.11 -5.22
N LEU A 133 -8.94 -2.38 -5.06
CA LEU A 133 -8.17 -1.98 -3.90
C LEU A 133 -6.73 -1.65 -4.30
N THR A 134 -6.20 -0.57 -3.73
CA THR A 134 -4.75 -0.29 -3.73
C THR A 134 -4.26 -0.08 -2.30
N VAL A 135 -3.17 -0.74 -1.92
CA VAL A 135 -2.56 -0.57 -0.60
C VAL A 135 -1.15 -0.03 -0.77
N SER A 136 -0.90 1.15 -0.25
CA SER A 136 0.47 1.68 -0.14
C SER A 136 1.01 1.42 1.26
N TYR A 137 2.26 1.00 1.34
CA TYR A 137 2.94 0.66 2.58
C TYR A 137 4.37 1.20 2.58
N PHE A 138 4.92 1.40 3.77
CA PHE A 138 6.29 1.84 3.95
C PHE A 138 7.28 0.69 3.73
N ASN A 139 8.43 1.02 3.14
CA ASN A 139 9.52 0.08 2.89
C ASN A 139 10.88 0.67 3.29
N GLY A 140 11.87 -0.22 3.39
CA GLY A 140 13.25 0.17 3.66
C GLY A 140 13.45 0.69 5.07
N LYS A 141 12.84 0.04 6.07
CA LYS A 141 12.99 0.47 7.46
C LYS A 141 14.46 0.38 7.89
N TYR A 142 15.02 1.53 8.27
CA TYR A 142 16.31 1.62 8.94
C TYR A 142 16.13 2.43 10.22
N SER A 143 16.23 1.76 11.38
CA SER A 143 15.81 2.32 12.67
C SER A 143 14.30 2.65 12.68
N GLU A 144 13.87 3.82 13.14
CA GLU A 144 12.45 4.27 13.12
C GLU A 144 12.09 5.07 11.85
N LEU A 145 12.86 4.91 10.77
CA LEU A 145 12.73 5.70 9.55
C LEU A 145 12.54 4.80 8.34
N TYR A 146 11.71 5.27 7.41
CA TYR A 146 11.40 4.65 6.14
C TYR A 146 11.93 5.51 5.01
N SER A 147 12.52 4.87 4.02
CA SER A 147 13.19 5.51 2.88
C SER A 147 12.30 5.56 1.65
N THR A 148 11.37 4.61 1.50
CA THR A 148 10.45 4.54 0.36
C THR A 148 9.05 4.09 0.78
N TYR A 149 8.11 4.17 -0.16
CA TYR A 149 6.82 3.49 -0.09
C TYR A 149 6.61 2.70 -1.38
N SER A 150 5.83 1.63 -1.30
CA SER A 150 5.42 0.84 -2.47
C SER A 150 3.92 0.63 -2.44
N THR A 151 3.35 0.24 -3.58
CA THR A 151 1.90 0.06 -3.71
C THR A 151 1.59 -1.30 -4.31
N TYR A 152 0.69 -2.04 -3.67
CA TYR A 152 0.04 -3.21 -4.23
C TYR A 152 -1.34 -2.84 -4.79
N ASN A 153 -1.69 -3.44 -5.93
CA ASN A 153 -3.04 -3.40 -6.48
C ASN A 153 -3.67 -4.80 -6.36
N SER A 154 -4.97 -4.88 -6.07
CA SER A 154 -5.63 -6.14 -5.77
C SER A 154 -5.74 -7.09 -6.95
N PHE A 155 -5.67 -6.60 -8.19
CA PHE A 155 -5.64 -7.50 -9.34
C PHE A 155 -4.31 -8.24 -9.39
N LYS A 156 -3.19 -7.53 -9.59
CA LYS A 156 -1.89 -8.15 -9.85
C LYS A 156 -1.32 -8.88 -8.65
N MET A 157 -1.51 -8.31 -7.46
CA MET A 157 -0.91 -8.82 -6.23
C MET A 157 -1.83 -9.77 -5.47
N CYS A 158 -3.03 -10.07 -5.98
CA CYS A 158 -3.95 -11.00 -5.32
C CYS A 158 -4.79 -11.82 -6.31
N ALA A 159 -5.68 -11.19 -7.10
CA ALA A 159 -6.60 -11.93 -7.97
C ALA A 159 -5.89 -12.76 -9.05
N ASP A 160 -4.88 -12.20 -9.72
CA ASP A 160 -4.04 -12.88 -10.74
C ASP A 160 -3.24 -14.06 -10.13
N LEU A 161 -2.95 -13.97 -8.83
CA LEU A 161 -2.27 -15.01 -8.05
C LEU A 161 -3.23 -16.05 -7.45
N GLY A 162 -4.55 -15.86 -7.59
CA GLY A 162 -5.57 -16.75 -7.03
C GLY A 162 -5.68 -16.67 -5.50
N GLN A 163 -5.39 -15.51 -4.91
CA GLN A 163 -5.30 -15.30 -3.46
C GLN A 163 -6.54 -14.60 -2.85
N LEU A 164 -7.68 -14.70 -3.54
CA LEU A 164 -8.98 -14.25 -3.02
C LEU A 164 -9.62 -15.35 -2.18
N SER A 165 -10.16 -14.98 -1.03
CA SER A 165 -11.02 -15.85 -0.22
C SER A 165 -12.32 -15.12 0.13
N TYR A 166 -13.39 -15.88 0.37
CA TYR A 166 -14.73 -15.33 0.55
C TYR A 166 -15.33 -15.78 1.88
N GLN A 167 -16.16 -14.94 2.47
CA GLN A 167 -17.06 -15.29 3.58
C GLN A 167 -18.42 -14.67 3.30
N TYR A 168 -19.48 -15.46 3.25
CA TYR A 168 -20.84 -14.91 3.19
C TYR A 168 -21.13 -14.14 4.47
N ILE A 169 -21.74 -12.96 4.31
CA ILE A 169 -22.23 -12.13 5.40
C ILE A 169 -23.69 -11.80 5.13
N ASP A 170 -24.38 -11.25 6.13
CA ASP A 170 -25.77 -10.83 5.91
C ASP A 170 -25.83 -9.78 4.79
N GLY A 171 -26.74 -9.98 3.85
CA GLY A 171 -26.89 -9.10 2.68
C GLY A 171 -25.71 -9.07 1.70
N GLY A 172 -24.69 -9.94 1.81
CA GLY A 172 -23.54 -9.86 0.89
C GLY A 172 -22.37 -10.81 1.14
N VAL A 173 -21.16 -10.31 0.87
CA VAL A 173 -19.90 -11.08 0.97
C VAL A 173 -18.77 -10.23 1.55
N ARG A 174 -17.94 -10.84 2.39
CA ARG A 174 -16.60 -10.34 2.70
C ARG A 174 -15.58 -11.01 1.79
N ILE A 175 -14.78 -10.21 1.10
CA ILE A 175 -13.66 -10.64 0.30
C ILE A 175 -12.38 -10.38 1.09
N LEU A 176 -11.58 -11.43 1.28
CA LEU A 176 -10.23 -11.33 1.85
C LEU A 176 -9.24 -11.20 0.69
N TYR A 177 -8.64 -10.02 0.55
CA TYR A 177 -7.57 -9.75 -0.41
C TYR A 177 -6.23 -10.05 0.24
N THR A 178 -5.65 -11.22 -0.02
CA THR A 178 -4.27 -11.54 0.39
C THR A 178 -3.32 -11.01 -0.68
N LEU A 179 -2.79 -9.81 -0.45
CA LEU A 179 -1.89 -9.09 -1.34
C LEU A 179 -0.44 -9.48 -1.06
N GLY A 180 0.33 -9.68 -2.13
CA GLY A 180 1.76 -9.97 -2.05
C GLY A 180 2.11 -11.16 -2.93
N ASP A 181 3.33 -11.15 -3.46
CA ASP A 181 3.87 -12.27 -4.21
C ASP A 181 5.05 -12.87 -3.45
N ASN A 182 4.76 -13.92 -2.68
CA ASN A 182 5.80 -14.66 -1.96
C ASN A 182 6.60 -15.59 -2.88
N ALA A 183 6.36 -15.57 -4.20
CA ALA A 183 7.21 -16.27 -5.13
C ALA A 183 8.62 -15.70 -5.03
N MET A 184 9.56 -16.56 -4.66
CA MET A 184 10.95 -16.24 -4.79
C MET A 184 11.28 -15.77 -6.20
N THR A 185 12.05 -14.69 -6.29
CA THR A 185 12.54 -14.12 -7.54
C THR A 185 14.07 -14.06 -7.53
N TYR A 186 14.64 -13.47 -8.57
CA TYR A 186 16.06 -13.16 -8.59
C TYR A 186 16.47 -12.22 -7.45
N LYS A 187 15.54 -11.41 -6.91
CA LYS A 187 15.80 -10.42 -5.85
C LYS A 187 16.14 -11.07 -4.51
N ASN A 188 15.78 -12.33 -4.31
CA ASN A 188 16.17 -13.11 -3.13
C ASN A 188 17.65 -13.53 -3.13
N PHE A 189 18.47 -12.99 -4.03
CA PHE A 189 19.91 -13.25 -4.11
C PHE A 189 20.61 -11.91 -4.30
N PRO A 190 21.82 -11.69 -3.76
CA PRO A 190 22.48 -10.38 -3.85
C PRO A 190 22.78 -10.04 -5.30
N GLN A 191 22.52 -8.80 -5.74
CA GLN A 191 22.95 -8.36 -7.08
C GLN A 191 24.47 -8.42 -7.17
N ASP A 192 25.14 -7.90 -6.15
CA ASP A 192 26.59 -7.88 -6.01
C ASP A 192 26.94 -8.39 -4.61
N ILE A 193 27.98 -9.22 -4.51
CA ILE A 193 28.49 -9.76 -3.25
C ILE A 193 30.01 -9.84 -3.31
N SER A 194 30.68 -9.42 -2.24
CA SER A 194 32.14 -9.45 -2.18
C SER A 194 32.69 -10.87 -2.32
N ASN A 195 33.90 -11.00 -2.84
CA ASN A 195 34.55 -12.31 -2.95
C ASN A 195 34.67 -13.02 -1.59
N GLU A 196 34.95 -12.28 -0.52
CA GLU A 196 35.10 -12.81 0.84
C GLU A 196 33.79 -13.45 1.29
N ARG A 197 32.68 -12.69 1.23
CA ARG A 197 31.36 -13.16 1.64
C ARG A 197 30.82 -14.28 0.76
N MET A 198 31.03 -14.22 -0.56
CA MET A 198 30.66 -15.31 -1.47
C MET A 198 31.38 -16.61 -1.12
N ASN A 199 32.67 -16.55 -0.76
CA ASN A 199 33.41 -17.74 -0.33
C ASN A 199 32.94 -18.25 1.03
N GLU A 200 32.80 -17.35 2.01
CA GLU A 200 32.45 -17.69 3.40
C GLU A 200 31.01 -18.17 3.56
N LEU A 201 30.07 -17.64 2.79
CA LEU A 201 28.64 -17.94 2.99
C LEU A 201 28.11 -18.93 1.96
N VAL A 202 28.74 -19.07 0.79
CA VAL A 202 28.21 -19.89 -0.31
C VAL A 202 29.23 -20.93 -0.78
N LEU A 203 30.34 -20.51 -1.40
CA LEU A 203 31.19 -21.43 -2.18
C LEU A 203 31.84 -22.53 -1.35
N GLN A 204 32.22 -22.28 -0.09
CA GLN A 204 32.88 -23.31 0.72
C GLN A 204 31.98 -24.51 1.09
N TYR A 205 30.67 -24.36 0.92
CA TYR A 205 29.69 -25.41 1.17
C TYR A 205 29.29 -26.18 -0.08
N LEU A 206 29.61 -25.66 -1.27
CA LEU A 206 29.22 -26.25 -2.55
C LEU A 206 30.27 -27.22 -3.08
N SER A 207 29.83 -28.22 -3.83
CA SER A 207 30.72 -29.08 -4.61
C SER A 207 31.32 -28.35 -5.81
N ASP A 208 32.45 -28.84 -6.34
CA ASP A 208 33.10 -28.26 -7.53
C ASP A 208 32.12 -28.12 -8.73
N ALA A 209 31.21 -29.09 -8.90
CA ALA A 209 30.21 -29.07 -9.96
C ALA A 209 29.16 -27.97 -9.76
N GLU A 210 28.71 -27.76 -8.51
CA GLU A 210 27.78 -26.69 -8.17
C GLU A 210 28.44 -25.31 -8.33
N ILE A 211 29.71 -25.18 -7.91
CA ILE A 211 30.50 -23.96 -8.11
C ILE A 211 30.65 -23.63 -9.60
N GLU A 212 30.92 -24.64 -10.44
CA GLU A 212 31.01 -24.45 -11.89
C GLU A 212 29.65 -24.02 -12.48
N ASN A 213 28.56 -24.65 -12.05
CA ASN A 213 27.21 -24.25 -12.48
C ASN A 213 26.86 -22.83 -12.04
N LEU A 214 27.18 -22.45 -10.79
CA LEU A 214 26.97 -21.11 -10.26
C LEU A 214 27.65 -20.06 -11.15
N LYS A 215 28.94 -20.27 -11.46
CA LYS A 215 29.75 -19.39 -12.32
C LYS A 215 29.23 -19.29 -13.75
N LYS A 216 28.68 -20.37 -14.27
CA LYS A 216 28.22 -20.45 -15.66
C LYS A 216 26.84 -19.83 -15.85
N THR A 217 25.97 -20.02 -14.86
CA THR A 217 24.52 -19.81 -15.02
C THR A 217 24.02 -18.61 -14.23
N TYR A 218 24.58 -18.33 -13.05
CA TYR A 218 23.99 -17.41 -12.07
C TYR A 218 24.84 -16.18 -11.76
N TYR A 219 26.16 -16.32 -11.61
CA TYR A 219 27.04 -15.22 -11.26
C TYR A 219 28.33 -15.17 -12.09
N SER A 220 28.83 -13.96 -12.35
CA SER A 220 30.15 -13.74 -12.93
C SER A 220 31.04 -12.93 -12.00
N GLN A 221 32.32 -13.26 -11.95
CA GLN A 221 33.30 -12.49 -11.18
C GLN A 221 33.75 -11.25 -11.96
N LEU A 222 33.64 -10.09 -11.33
CA LEU A 222 34.07 -8.79 -11.84
C LEU A 222 35.60 -8.62 -11.71
N SER A 223 36.14 -7.63 -12.40
CA SER A 223 37.57 -7.28 -12.30
C SER A 223 37.99 -6.79 -10.91
N THR A 224 37.04 -6.32 -10.10
CA THR A 224 37.23 -5.97 -8.69
C THR A 224 37.41 -7.20 -7.80
N GLY A 225 37.05 -8.39 -8.28
CA GLY A 225 37.00 -9.63 -7.52
C GLY A 225 35.59 -9.97 -7.02
N ASP A 226 34.69 -8.99 -6.98
CA ASP A 226 33.31 -9.16 -6.52
C ASP A 226 32.49 -9.99 -7.51
N TRP A 227 31.40 -10.58 -7.02
CA TRP A 227 30.51 -11.45 -7.78
C TRP A 227 29.25 -10.69 -8.15
N HIS A 228 28.92 -10.67 -9.44
CA HIS A 228 27.73 -10.02 -9.98
C HIS A 228 26.72 -11.05 -10.49
N ARG A 229 25.46 -10.92 -10.07
CA ARG A 229 24.35 -11.77 -10.48
C ARG A 229 23.97 -11.48 -11.93
N LEU A 230 23.86 -12.53 -12.75
CA LEU A 230 23.57 -12.40 -14.18
C LEU A 230 22.08 -12.12 -14.49
N SER A 231 21.19 -12.38 -13.54
CA SER A 231 19.75 -12.14 -13.68
C SER A 231 19.33 -10.78 -13.13
N ASN A 232 18.37 -10.16 -13.82
CA ASN A 232 17.78 -8.87 -13.48
C ASN A 232 16.35 -8.78 -14.03
N LYS A 233 15.74 -7.59 -13.97
CA LYS A 233 14.38 -7.33 -14.47
C LYS A 233 14.15 -7.71 -15.93
N ASP A 234 15.17 -7.58 -16.79
CA ASP A 234 15.08 -7.86 -18.24
C ASP A 234 15.43 -9.32 -18.56
N LYS A 235 16.16 -9.98 -17.66
CA LYS A 235 16.63 -11.36 -17.79
C LYS A 235 16.39 -12.11 -16.48
N THR A 236 15.14 -12.50 -16.27
CA THR A 236 14.69 -13.19 -15.05
C THR A 236 15.11 -14.66 -15.03
N LEU A 237 15.15 -15.24 -13.84
CA LEU A 237 15.34 -16.68 -13.63
C LEU A 237 14.00 -17.42 -13.75
N GLY A 238 14.00 -18.61 -14.35
CA GLY A 238 12.85 -19.50 -14.32
C GLY A 238 12.65 -20.16 -12.94
N LYS A 239 11.46 -20.70 -12.65
CA LYS A 239 11.14 -21.32 -11.34
C LYS A 239 12.14 -22.39 -10.90
N LEU A 240 12.60 -23.25 -11.80
CA LEU A 240 13.61 -24.28 -11.50
C LEU A 240 14.97 -23.68 -11.15
N GLN A 241 15.39 -22.65 -11.90
CA GLN A 241 16.65 -21.96 -11.68
C GLN A 241 16.69 -21.21 -10.33
N ILE A 242 15.55 -20.61 -9.96
CA ILE A 242 15.38 -19.96 -8.65
C ILE A 242 15.51 -20.99 -7.53
N LYS A 243 14.85 -22.15 -7.68
CA LYS A 243 14.93 -23.25 -6.69
C LYS A 243 16.36 -23.80 -6.57
N GLU A 244 17.06 -23.99 -7.67
CA GLU A 244 18.46 -24.42 -7.65
C GLU A 244 19.37 -23.39 -6.98
N LEU A 245 19.22 -22.10 -7.32
CA LEU A 245 20.02 -21.04 -6.72
C LEU A 245 19.70 -20.87 -5.22
N TYR A 246 18.44 -21.07 -4.83
CA TYR A 246 18.03 -21.10 -3.42
C TYR A 246 18.72 -22.22 -2.66
N ALA A 247 18.71 -23.43 -3.21
CA ALA A 247 19.39 -24.56 -2.61
C ALA A 247 20.89 -24.26 -2.41
N MET A 248 21.55 -23.64 -3.40
CA MET A 248 22.97 -23.28 -3.27
C MET A 248 23.24 -22.24 -2.18
N PHE A 249 22.43 -21.19 -2.07
CA PHE A 249 22.67 -20.10 -1.11
C PHE A 249 22.18 -20.42 0.30
N TYR A 250 20.94 -20.89 0.43
CA TYR A 250 20.21 -20.92 1.70
C TYR A 250 20.06 -22.32 2.30
N GLU A 251 20.06 -23.38 1.49
CA GLU A 251 19.93 -24.76 2.00
C GLU A 251 21.30 -25.42 2.22
N THR A 252 22.18 -25.36 1.21
CA THR A 252 23.54 -25.89 1.25
C THR A 252 24.51 -24.86 1.79
N GLY A 253 24.41 -23.62 1.32
CA GLY A 253 25.17 -22.49 1.84
C GLY A 253 24.70 -22.04 3.23
N ALA A 254 25.48 -21.17 3.85
CA ALA A 254 25.15 -20.50 5.11
C ALA A 254 24.62 -19.07 4.89
N TYR A 255 24.10 -18.77 3.69
CA TYR A 255 23.57 -17.46 3.38
C TYR A 255 22.19 -17.28 4.02
N THR A 256 21.90 -16.08 4.53
CA THR A 256 20.63 -15.75 5.17
C THR A 256 20.04 -14.47 4.59
N GLU A 257 18.76 -14.22 4.89
CA GLU A 257 18.09 -12.98 4.50
C GLU A 257 18.74 -11.74 5.13
N GLU A 258 19.23 -11.85 6.37
CA GLU A 258 20.02 -10.78 7.01
C GLU A 258 21.29 -10.46 6.21
N GLU A 259 21.98 -11.50 5.71
CA GLU A 259 23.17 -11.34 4.87
C GLU A 259 22.84 -10.75 3.49
N LEU A 260 21.66 -11.08 2.93
CA LEU A 260 21.16 -10.44 1.71
C LEU A 260 21.04 -8.93 1.88
N TYR A 261 20.36 -8.46 2.93
CA TYR A 261 20.19 -7.01 3.15
C TYR A 261 21.52 -6.29 3.40
N LYS A 262 22.46 -6.91 4.13
CA LYS A 262 23.82 -6.37 4.30
C LYS A 262 24.54 -6.15 2.97
N ASP A 263 24.45 -7.12 2.05
CA ASP A 263 25.06 -6.99 0.73
C ASP A 263 24.34 -5.92 -0.12
N LEU A 264 23.00 -5.92 -0.15
CA LEU A 264 22.24 -4.91 -0.90
C LEU A 264 22.54 -3.49 -0.43
N GLU A 265 22.65 -3.26 0.88
CA GLU A 265 23.01 -1.98 1.48
C GLU A 265 24.47 -1.60 1.15
N THR A 266 25.41 -2.53 1.29
CA THR A 266 26.84 -2.31 1.01
C THR A 266 27.07 -1.82 -0.42
N TYR A 267 26.32 -2.38 -1.38
CA TYR A 267 26.40 -2.00 -2.78
C TYR A 267 25.46 -0.87 -3.18
N GLY A 268 24.68 -0.31 -2.25
CA GLY A 268 23.77 0.80 -2.49
C GLY A 268 22.70 0.46 -3.53
N VAL A 269 22.21 -0.78 -3.52
CA VAL A 269 21.15 -1.25 -4.42
C VAL A 269 19.86 -0.52 -4.11
N ASP A 270 19.14 -0.09 -5.16
CA ASP A 270 17.84 0.55 -5.02
C ASP A 270 16.85 -0.38 -4.32
N GLU A 271 16.10 0.14 -3.36
CA GLU A 271 15.15 -0.65 -2.57
C GLU A 271 14.05 -1.30 -3.40
N SER A 272 13.73 -0.75 -4.57
CA SER A 272 12.81 -1.41 -5.49
C SER A 272 13.33 -2.76 -6.00
N GLU A 273 14.63 -3.05 -5.85
CA GLU A 273 15.25 -4.34 -6.18
C GLU A 273 15.38 -5.29 -4.98
N TYR A 274 14.84 -4.94 -3.81
CA TYR A 274 14.81 -5.82 -2.64
C TYR A 274 13.73 -6.89 -2.83
N PRO A 275 13.91 -8.12 -2.31
CA PRO A 275 12.85 -9.11 -2.33
C PRO A 275 11.67 -8.60 -1.48
N SER A 276 10.45 -8.82 -1.97
CA SER A 276 9.23 -8.48 -1.24
C SER A 276 8.51 -9.78 -0.96
N ASN A 277 8.59 -10.25 0.28
CA ASN A 277 7.79 -11.34 0.86
C ASN A 277 6.64 -10.77 1.71
N LEU A 278 6.38 -9.47 1.58
CA LEU A 278 5.34 -8.81 2.33
C LEU A 278 3.99 -9.36 1.88
N THR A 279 3.26 -9.90 2.84
CA THR A 279 1.87 -10.29 2.67
C THR A 279 0.99 -9.35 3.46
N ILE A 280 0.02 -8.74 2.80
CA ILE A 280 -0.98 -7.87 3.43
C ILE A 280 -2.35 -8.49 3.21
N VAL A 281 -3.13 -8.71 4.27
CA VAL A 281 -4.51 -9.21 4.16
C VAL A 281 -5.48 -8.10 4.46
N VAL A 282 -6.27 -7.69 3.47
CA VAL A 282 -7.31 -6.67 3.62
C VAL A 282 -8.70 -7.31 3.51
N PRO A 283 -9.49 -7.36 4.59
CA PRO A 283 -10.90 -7.76 4.54
C PRO A 283 -11.76 -6.60 4.05
N VAL A 284 -12.51 -6.80 2.97
CA VAL A 284 -13.48 -5.82 2.45
C VAL A 284 -14.86 -6.46 2.37
N GLU A 285 -15.85 -5.82 2.96
CA GLU A 285 -17.24 -6.25 2.96
C GLU A 285 -18.02 -5.49 1.90
N TYR A 286 -18.84 -6.22 1.17
CA TYR A 286 -19.79 -5.69 0.18
C TYR A 286 -21.15 -6.28 0.49
N TYR A 287 -22.11 -5.45 0.86
CA TYR A 287 -23.45 -5.91 1.20
C TYR A 287 -24.53 -4.90 0.79
N LEU A 288 -25.75 -5.41 0.64
CA LEU A 288 -26.94 -4.59 0.45
C LEU A 288 -27.57 -4.27 1.81
N ASP A 289 -27.83 -2.99 2.03
CA ASP A 289 -28.74 -2.52 3.09
C ASP A 289 -29.89 -1.81 2.38
N GLY A 290 -31.08 -2.44 2.39
CA GLY A 290 -32.13 -2.06 1.45
C GLY A 290 -31.66 -2.21 0.00
N ASP A 291 -31.84 -1.17 -0.81
CA ASP A 291 -31.35 -1.12 -2.19
C ASP A 291 -29.96 -0.47 -2.32
N GLU A 292 -29.35 -0.04 -1.21
CA GLU A 292 -28.04 0.61 -1.24
C GLU A 292 -26.89 -0.40 -1.19
N LEU A 293 -25.82 -0.12 -1.93
CA LEU A 293 -24.57 -0.84 -1.79
C LEU A 293 -23.75 -0.22 -0.65
N VAL A 294 -23.38 -1.02 0.34
CA VAL A 294 -22.46 -0.64 1.41
C VAL A 294 -21.14 -1.39 1.25
N VAL A 295 -20.05 -0.64 1.34
CA VAL A 295 -18.68 -1.14 1.29
C VAL A 295 -17.99 -0.78 2.59
N ASN A 296 -17.51 -1.79 3.32
CA ASN A 296 -16.95 -1.60 4.65
C ASN A 296 -15.57 -2.26 4.79
N VAL A 297 -14.65 -1.57 5.44
CA VAL A 297 -13.33 -2.08 5.80
C VAL A 297 -13.07 -1.74 7.27
N ASP A 298 -12.93 -2.77 8.11
CA ASP A 298 -12.39 -2.62 9.45
C ASP A 298 -10.87 -2.55 9.35
N THR A 299 -10.31 -1.35 9.55
CA THR A 299 -8.87 -1.11 9.39
C THR A 299 -8.05 -1.79 10.48
N SER A 300 -8.63 -2.01 11.66
CA SER A 300 -7.99 -2.76 12.76
C SER A 300 -7.82 -4.25 12.43
N ALA A 301 -8.61 -4.76 11.49
CA ALA A 301 -8.59 -6.15 11.06
C ALA A 301 -7.64 -6.42 9.89
N ILE A 302 -6.94 -5.41 9.38
CA ILE A 302 -5.95 -5.57 8.31
C ILE A 302 -4.67 -6.19 8.88
N GLU A 303 -4.18 -7.26 8.25
CA GLU A 303 -2.90 -7.87 8.62
C GLU A 303 -1.78 -7.32 7.73
N THR A 304 -0.69 -6.84 8.32
CA THR A 304 0.56 -6.46 7.63
C THR A 304 1.76 -6.72 8.55
N ASP A 305 2.96 -6.71 8.01
CA ASP A 305 4.19 -6.78 8.81
C ASP A 305 4.47 -5.45 9.51
N GLU A 306 4.92 -5.48 10.77
CA GLU A 306 5.27 -4.28 11.55
C GLU A 306 6.39 -3.44 10.91
N GLU A 307 7.22 -4.08 10.08
CA GLU A 307 8.31 -3.45 9.33
C GLU A 307 7.82 -2.75 8.04
N SER A 308 6.58 -3.05 7.63
CA SER A 308 5.94 -2.47 6.45
C SER A 308 4.50 -2.03 6.76
N PRO A 309 4.32 -1.00 7.61
CA PRO A 309 3.01 -0.48 7.93
C PRO A 309 2.31 0.13 6.71
N ILE A 310 0.99 0.02 6.68
CA ILE A 310 0.14 0.58 5.62
C ILE A 310 0.00 2.08 5.81
N THR A 311 0.32 2.85 4.77
CA THR A 311 0.18 4.30 4.77
C THR A 311 -1.12 4.78 4.13
N LEU A 312 -1.49 4.22 2.98
CA LEU A 312 -2.67 4.63 2.24
C LEU A 312 -3.49 3.41 1.80
N LEU A 313 -4.81 3.55 1.88
CA LEU A 313 -5.79 2.59 1.37
C LEU A 313 -6.65 3.28 0.30
N GLY A 314 -6.53 2.85 -0.96
CA GLY A 314 -7.43 3.27 -2.03
C GLY A 314 -8.57 2.27 -2.19
N LEU A 315 -9.80 2.72 -2.02
CA LEU A 315 -11.00 1.89 -2.16
C LEU A 315 -11.74 2.23 -3.44
N LEU A 316 -12.08 1.20 -4.21
CA LEU A 316 -12.90 1.28 -5.42
C LEU A 316 -12.50 2.40 -6.39
N PRO A 317 -11.22 2.46 -6.80
CA PRO A 317 -10.68 3.60 -7.56
C PRO A 317 -11.34 3.83 -8.94
N TYR A 318 -12.11 2.85 -9.43
CA TYR A 318 -12.78 2.90 -10.73
C TYR A 318 -14.30 2.72 -10.65
N PHE A 319 -14.91 2.71 -9.47
CA PHE A 319 -16.37 2.47 -9.34
C PHE A 319 -17.23 3.63 -9.88
N LEU A 320 -16.80 4.87 -9.63
CA LEU A 320 -17.41 6.06 -10.24
C LEU A 320 -16.55 6.52 -11.42
N THR A 321 -16.70 5.80 -12.53
CA THR A 321 -16.10 6.12 -13.84
C THR A 321 -17.21 6.47 -14.84
N SER A 322 -16.93 7.42 -15.73
CA SER A 322 -17.81 7.75 -16.86
C SER A 322 -17.82 6.64 -17.91
N ALA A 323 -18.68 6.75 -18.92
CA ALA A 323 -18.66 5.86 -20.08
C ALA A 323 -17.25 5.72 -20.69
N THR A 324 -16.90 4.50 -21.10
CA THR A 324 -15.57 4.11 -21.64
C THR A 324 -15.58 3.92 -23.16
N ASP A 325 -16.76 3.92 -23.77
CA ASP A 325 -17.01 3.72 -25.21
C ASP A 325 -17.25 5.02 -25.97
N THR A 326 -17.25 6.16 -25.27
CA THR A 326 -17.45 7.49 -25.84
C THR A 326 -16.26 8.42 -25.51
N GLU A 327 -16.04 9.42 -26.36
CA GLU A 327 -14.99 10.42 -26.12
C GLU A 327 -15.35 11.36 -24.96
N TYR A 328 -16.64 11.68 -24.82
CA TYR A 328 -17.19 12.46 -23.72
C TYR A 328 -18.58 11.93 -23.36
N ASP A 329 -18.79 11.70 -22.07
CA ASP A 329 -20.06 11.32 -21.48
C ASP A 329 -20.85 12.59 -21.07
N ASP A 330 -22.18 12.52 -21.04
CA ASP A 330 -23.01 13.62 -20.54
C ASP A 330 -23.18 13.49 -19.02
N GLY A 331 -23.15 14.63 -18.32
CA GLY A 331 -23.28 14.68 -16.87
C GLY A 331 -22.07 15.31 -16.17
N TYR A 332 -21.89 14.96 -14.89
CA TYR A 332 -20.96 15.64 -14.01
C TYR A 332 -20.57 14.83 -12.78
N MET A 333 -19.40 15.14 -12.24
CA MET A 333 -18.97 14.78 -10.88
C MET A 333 -19.50 15.83 -9.89
N PHE A 334 -20.20 15.36 -8.86
CA PHE A 334 -20.74 16.15 -7.75
C PHE A 334 -19.75 16.16 -6.58
N ILE A 335 -19.33 17.36 -6.16
CA ILE A 335 -18.29 17.56 -5.16
C ILE A 335 -18.80 18.53 -4.08
N PRO A 336 -18.66 18.21 -2.78
CA PRO A 336 -19.17 19.03 -1.67
C PRO A 336 -18.18 20.15 -1.27
N ASP A 337 -17.52 20.79 -2.23
CA ASP A 337 -16.56 21.87 -1.96
C ASP A 337 -17.30 23.16 -1.59
N GLY A 338 -17.13 23.63 -0.35
CA GLY A 338 -17.86 24.79 0.17
C GLY A 338 -19.38 24.56 0.14
N SER A 339 -20.09 25.31 -0.71
CA SER A 339 -21.54 25.13 -0.93
C SER A 339 -21.89 24.06 -1.96
N GLY A 340 -20.90 23.41 -2.57
CA GLY A 340 -21.03 22.44 -3.64
C GLY A 340 -20.49 22.93 -4.98
N ALA A 341 -19.93 22.00 -5.76
CA ALA A 341 -19.37 22.23 -7.08
C ALA A 341 -19.68 21.04 -8.01
N LEU A 342 -19.76 21.33 -9.31
CA LEU A 342 -19.92 20.33 -10.36
C LEU A 342 -18.72 20.40 -11.31
N ILE A 343 -18.17 19.25 -11.68
CA ILE A 343 -17.18 19.13 -12.76
C ILE A 343 -17.82 18.32 -13.88
N ASN A 344 -18.08 18.96 -15.02
CA ASN A 344 -18.69 18.27 -16.16
C ASN A 344 -17.75 17.21 -16.75
N LEU A 345 -18.33 16.10 -17.20
CA LEU A 345 -17.60 14.99 -17.81
C LEU A 345 -17.06 15.33 -19.22
N ASP A 346 -17.65 16.33 -19.88
CA ASP A 346 -17.24 16.86 -21.19
C ASP A 346 -16.10 17.91 -21.11
N SER A 347 -15.53 18.12 -19.93
CA SER A 347 -14.51 19.14 -19.71
C SER A 347 -13.22 18.84 -20.47
N THR A 348 -12.78 19.80 -21.29
CA THR A 348 -11.52 19.73 -22.06
C THR A 348 -10.34 20.43 -21.37
N LYS A 349 -10.48 20.79 -20.08
CA LYS A 349 -9.50 21.59 -19.32
C LYS A 349 -8.32 20.76 -18.80
N VAL A 350 -7.68 19.98 -19.65
CA VAL A 350 -6.58 19.05 -19.31
C VAL A 350 -5.26 19.70 -18.86
N LYS A 351 -5.17 21.04 -18.93
CA LYS A 351 -3.99 21.81 -18.48
C LYS A 351 -4.12 22.30 -17.04
N GLU A 352 -5.30 22.24 -16.46
CA GLU A 352 -5.52 22.58 -15.06
C GLU A 352 -5.11 21.39 -14.18
N TYR A 353 -4.74 21.68 -12.93
CA TYR A 353 -4.55 20.60 -11.95
C TYR A 353 -5.87 19.87 -11.74
N HIS A 354 -5.80 18.55 -11.60
CA HIS A 354 -6.98 17.76 -11.23
C HIS A 354 -7.48 18.21 -9.86
N TYR A 355 -8.78 18.04 -9.62
CA TYR A 355 -9.35 18.42 -8.33
C TYR A 355 -8.94 17.38 -7.29
N SER A 356 -8.37 17.83 -6.17
CA SER A 356 -7.99 16.98 -5.05
C SER A 356 -8.25 17.72 -3.74
N ALA A 357 -9.00 17.10 -2.83
CA ALA A 357 -9.33 17.67 -1.54
C ALA A 357 -9.55 16.57 -0.49
N SER A 358 -9.29 16.90 0.78
CA SER A 358 -9.66 16.05 1.92
C SER A 358 -10.89 16.62 2.63
N TRP A 359 -11.68 15.75 3.26
CA TRP A 359 -12.76 16.23 4.12
C TRP A 359 -12.20 16.88 5.38
N TYR A 360 -12.92 17.89 5.86
CA TYR A 360 -12.58 18.66 7.06
C TYR A 360 -11.19 19.35 7.04
N GLY A 361 -10.54 19.40 5.87
CA GLY A 361 -9.24 20.02 5.65
C GLY A 361 -8.02 19.14 5.93
N GLY A 362 -8.22 17.85 6.20
CA GLY A 362 -7.15 16.87 6.46
C GLY A 362 -6.24 17.21 7.65
N ASP A 363 -5.17 16.42 7.81
CA ASP A 363 -4.15 16.69 8.83
C ASP A 363 -3.23 17.85 8.39
N ARG A 364 -3.30 18.96 9.13
CA ARG A 364 -2.50 20.18 8.89
C ARG A 364 -1.02 20.04 9.25
N LEU A 365 -0.65 19.01 10.02
CA LEU A 365 0.74 18.71 10.35
C LEU A 365 1.44 17.98 9.20
N VAL A 366 0.68 17.28 8.36
CA VAL A 366 1.19 16.70 7.12
C VAL A 366 1.49 17.83 6.13
N ASN A 367 2.74 17.91 5.66
CA ASN A 367 3.22 18.96 4.74
C ASN A 367 3.09 20.41 5.26
N SER A 368 3.22 20.64 6.57
CA SER A 368 3.09 21.98 7.20
C SER A 368 4.06 23.06 6.66
N THR A 369 5.09 22.66 5.92
CA THR A 369 6.06 23.56 5.26
C THR A 369 5.66 23.96 3.83
N THR A 370 4.59 23.39 3.29
CA THR A 370 4.10 23.66 1.93
C THR A 370 2.98 24.69 1.99
N TYR A 371 3.19 25.83 1.32
CA TYR A 371 2.14 26.85 1.19
C TYR A 371 1.17 26.47 0.07
N ASN A 372 -0.05 26.08 0.43
CA ASN A 372 -1.14 25.87 -0.52
C ASN A 372 -1.96 27.16 -0.63
N SER A 373 -2.04 27.74 -1.83
CA SER A 373 -2.78 28.99 -2.09
C SER A 373 -4.30 28.81 -2.11
N VAL A 374 -4.78 27.56 -2.23
CA VAL A 374 -6.19 27.17 -2.19
C VAL A 374 -6.29 25.99 -1.24
N ASN A 375 -7.19 26.08 -0.26
CA ASN A 375 -7.48 25.00 0.68
C ASN A 375 -8.96 24.63 0.52
N PRO A 376 -9.32 23.84 -0.52
CA PRO A 376 -10.69 23.35 -0.66
C PRO A 376 -11.01 22.51 0.57
N GLN A 377 -12.13 22.82 1.22
CA GLN A 377 -12.58 22.09 2.40
C GLN A 377 -13.94 21.48 2.11
N MET A 378 -13.95 20.16 1.95
CA MET A 378 -15.18 19.40 1.84
C MET A 378 -15.78 19.24 3.24
N MET A 379 -17.00 19.78 3.44
CA MET A 379 -17.64 19.83 4.75
C MET A 379 -18.77 18.82 4.91
N MET A 380 -19.26 18.25 3.80
CA MET A 380 -20.27 17.20 3.81
C MET A 380 -19.63 15.92 3.29
N PRO A 381 -19.69 14.78 4.01
CA PRO A 381 -19.10 13.50 3.64
C PRO A 381 -19.87 12.81 2.50
N VAL A 382 -20.05 13.51 1.38
CA VAL A 382 -20.80 13.04 0.20
C VAL A 382 -20.06 13.37 -1.07
N PHE A 383 -20.24 12.56 -2.11
CA PHE A 383 -19.76 12.83 -3.46
C PHE A 383 -20.60 12.00 -4.43
N GLY A 384 -20.55 12.27 -5.73
CA GLY A 384 -21.37 11.50 -6.66
C GLY A 384 -21.02 11.75 -8.10
N MET A 385 -21.62 10.96 -8.98
CA MET A 385 -21.46 11.09 -10.42
C MET A 385 -22.80 10.87 -11.11
N LYS A 386 -23.10 11.78 -12.03
CA LYS A 386 -24.13 11.59 -13.06
C LYS A 386 -23.44 11.30 -14.39
N THR A 387 -23.80 10.19 -15.01
CA THR A 387 -23.46 9.82 -16.39
C THR A 387 -24.72 9.89 -17.27
N SER A 388 -24.60 9.58 -18.56
CA SER A 388 -25.76 9.45 -19.44
C SER A 388 -26.77 8.42 -18.96
N ASP A 389 -26.30 7.36 -18.31
CA ASP A 389 -27.09 6.15 -18.02
C ASP A 389 -27.49 6.01 -16.55
N SER A 390 -26.83 6.73 -15.64
CA SER A 390 -27.02 6.53 -14.21
C SER A 390 -26.58 7.74 -13.38
N THR A 391 -27.25 7.92 -12.24
CA THR A 391 -26.85 8.88 -11.21
C THR A 391 -26.62 8.13 -9.90
N VAL A 392 -25.41 8.28 -9.35
CA VAL A 392 -25.03 7.65 -8.08
C VAL A 392 -24.53 8.69 -7.09
N LEU A 393 -25.04 8.62 -5.88
CA LEU A 393 -24.57 9.39 -4.72
C LEU A 393 -23.85 8.45 -3.75
N ALA A 394 -22.68 8.84 -3.30
CA ALA A 394 -21.93 8.19 -2.25
C ALA A 394 -21.97 9.02 -0.96
N VAL A 395 -22.12 8.34 0.18
CA VAL A 395 -22.01 8.89 1.53
C VAL A 395 -20.89 8.15 2.25
N ILE A 396 -19.94 8.88 2.83
CA ILE A 396 -18.91 8.32 3.72
C ILE A 396 -19.49 8.32 5.13
N GLU A 397 -19.90 7.16 5.63
CA GLU A 397 -20.49 7.04 6.97
C GLU A 397 -19.40 7.11 8.04
N ASN A 398 -18.24 6.48 7.79
CA ASN A 398 -17.07 6.48 8.66
C ASN A 398 -15.77 6.64 7.84
N GLY A 399 -14.78 7.34 8.38
CA GLY A 399 -13.45 7.53 7.77
C GLY A 399 -13.31 8.76 6.87
N ALA A 400 -14.27 9.69 6.87
CA ALA A 400 -14.18 10.92 6.09
C ALA A 400 -12.98 11.78 6.51
N GLU A 401 -12.65 11.84 7.79
CA GLU A 401 -11.53 12.59 8.38
C GLU A 401 -10.16 12.20 7.84
N VAL A 402 -10.00 10.96 7.36
CA VAL A 402 -8.78 10.46 6.74
C VAL A 402 -8.90 10.29 5.22
N ALA A 403 -10.06 10.65 4.64
CA ALA A 403 -10.34 10.50 3.22
C ALA A 403 -9.86 11.69 2.38
N THR A 404 -9.34 11.37 1.20
CA THR A 404 -9.00 12.32 0.13
C THR A 404 -9.67 11.86 -1.16
N LEU A 405 -10.35 12.80 -1.82
CA LEU A 405 -11.03 12.61 -3.09
C LEU A 405 -10.24 13.26 -4.20
N ASP A 406 -9.87 12.47 -5.19
CA ASP A 406 -9.35 12.96 -6.47
C ASP A 406 -10.45 12.82 -7.53
N ALA A 407 -10.75 13.92 -8.23
CA ALA A 407 -11.68 13.94 -9.35
C ALA A 407 -10.91 14.26 -10.63
N TYR A 408 -10.82 13.26 -11.51
CA TYR A 408 -10.09 13.31 -12.76
C TYR A 408 -11.06 13.48 -13.92
N ILE A 409 -10.77 14.45 -14.78
CA ILE A 409 -11.38 14.51 -16.12
C ILE A 409 -10.58 13.63 -17.08
N ALA A 410 -11.16 13.28 -18.21
CA ALA A 410 -10.49 12.46 -19.22
C ALA A 410 -9.08 12.97 -19.55
N ASN A 411 -8.13 12.04 -19.63
CA ASN A 411 -6.71 12.21 -19.92
C ASN A 411 -5.88 12.91 -18.83
N THR A 412 -6.41 13.12 -17.61
CA THR A 412 -5.66 13.75 -16.51
C THR A 412 -5.07 12.78 -15.48
N ASP A 413 -5.53 11.53 -15.44
CA ASP A 413 -4.86 10.45 -14.71
C ASP A 413 -4.24 9.47 -15.71
N ASN A 414 -2.91 9.41 -15.79
CA ASN A 414 -2.15 8.48 -16.65
C ASN A 414 -2.61 8.38 -18.12
N SER A 415 -3.19 9.45 -18.67
CA SER A 415 -3.81 9.49 -20.02
C SER A 415 -4.98 8.51 -20.21
N GLU A 416 -5.69 8.13 -19.14
CA GLU A 416 -6.92 7.33 -19.25
C GLU A 416 -8.02 8.15 -19.96
N PRO A 417 -8.77 7.57 -20.91
CA PRO A 417 -9.68 8.32 -21.79
C PRO A 417 -11.03 8.67 -21.15
N PHE A 418 -11.24 8.41 -19.86
CA PHE A 418 -12.51 8.59 -19.16
C PHE A 418 -12.34 9.44 -17.89
N CYS A 419 -13.43 9.98 -17.39
CA CYS A 419 -13.46 10.69 -16.10
C CYS A 419 -13.65 9.69 -14.96
N LYS A 420 -13.06 9.95 -13.79
CA LYS A 420 -13.27 9.11 -12.61
C LYS A 420 -13.10 9.86 -11.30
N MET A 421 -13.74 9.35 -10.25
CA MET A 421 -13.56 9.80 -8.87
C MET A 421 -12.87 8.70 -8.06
N LYS A 422 -11.71 9.02 -7.49
CA LYS A 422 -10.88 8.09 -6.72
C LYS A 422 -10.84 8.52 -5.25
N LEU A 423 -11.09 7.57 -4.35
CA LEU A 423 -11.05 7.79 -2.91
C LEU A 423 -9.84 7.09 -2.29
N THR A 424 -9.06 7.84 -1.51
CA THR A 424 -7.87 7.33 -0.80
C THR A 424 -7.94 7.72 0.68
N PHE A 425 -7.67 6.77 1.57
CA PHE A 425 -7.70 6.94 3.01
C PHE A 425 -6.29 6.87 3.60
N GLY A 426 -5.93 7.84 4.45
CA GLY A 426 -4.68 7.85 5.19
C GLY A 426 -4.76 7.00 6.45
N ILE A 427 -4.21 5.78 6.41
CA ILE A 427 -4.23 4.86 7.55
C ILE A 427 -3.13 5.22 8.56
N GLN A 428 -1.90 5.31 8.08
CA GLN A 428 -0.75 5.73 8.89
C GLN A 428 0.04 6.79 8.11
N PRO A 429 -0.22 8.08 8.36
CA PRO A 429 0.46 9.16 7.65
C PRO A 429 1.95 9.23 8.02
N GLN A 430 2.75 9.81 7.12
CA GLN A 430 4.17 10.06 7.36
C GLN A 430 4.45 11.51 7.75
N GLN A 431 5.47 11.67 8.60
CA GLN A 431 6.16 12.94 8.76
C GLN A 431 7.51 12.87 8.05
N LYS A 432 7.75 13.78 7.11
CA LYS A 432 9.07 13.94 6.49
C LYS A 432 10.01 14.61 7.49
N VAL A 433 11.10 13.94 7.82
CA VAL A 433 12.17 14.46 8.67
C VAL A 433 13.36 14.79 7.77
N ALA A 434 13.86 16.02 7.87
CA ALA A 434 15.06 16.42 7.15
C ALA A 434 16.29 15.70 7.73
N SER A 435 17.02 14.96 6.89
CA SER A 435 18.21 14.20 7.30
C SER A 435 19.45 15.09 7.50
N ASP A 436 19.43 16.33 7.02
CA ASP A 436 20.49 17.33 7.22
C ASP A 436 19.95 18.76 7.38
N ALA A 437 20.82 19.68 7.79
CA ALA A 437 20.48 21.11 7.98
C ALA A 437 20.08 21.84 6.69
N ASN A 438 20.30 21.21 5.52
CA ASN A 438 19.94 21.75 4.21
C ASN A 438 18.70 21.06 3.61
N SER A 439 18.09 20.08 4.31
CA SER A 439 16.95 19.28 3.83
C SER A 439 17.21 18.61 2.46
N THR A 440 18.45 18.21 2.18
CA THR A 440 18.86 17.62 0.88
C THR A 440 18.33 16.19 0.70
N TYR A 441 18.12 15.49 1.81
CA TYR A 441 17.49 14.16 1.87
C TYR A 441 16.42 14.20 2.96
N SER A 442 15.22 13.69 2.66
CA SER A 442 14.14 13.52 3.63
C SER A 442 13.86 12.05 3.83
N VAL A 443 13.87 11.61 5.08
CA VAL A 443 13.44 10.28 5.52
C VAL A 443 12.05 10.40 6.13
N SER A 444 11.24 9.38 5.97
CA SER A 444 9.87 9.38 6.44
C SER A 444 9.78 8.65 7.77
N LYS A 445 9.26 9.32 8.79
CA LYS A 445 8.85 8.65 10.03
C LYS A 445 7.36 8.33 9.91
N ALA A 446 6.99 7.05 10.02
CA ALA A 446 5.58 6.71 10.15
C ALA A 446 5.04 7.31 11.46
N SER A 447 3.85 7.91 11.40
CA SER A 447 3.17 8.40 12.59
C SER A 447 2.88 7.25 13.54
N THR A 448 2.89 7.51 14.84
CA THR A 448 2.33 6.56 15.83
C THR A 448 0.81 6.57 15.84
N ASP A 449 0.22 7.58 15.19
CA ASP A 449 -1.22 7.69 14.99
C ASP A 449 -1.63 6.82 13.81
N VAL A 450 -2.34 5.73 14.11
CA VAL A 450 -2.86 4.77 13.14
C VAL A 450 -4.36 4.88 13.20
N TYR A 451 -5.00 5.09 12.05
CA TYR A 451 -6.44 5.00 11.94
C TYR A 451 -6.84 3.52 12.08
N ASP A 452 -7.54 3.19 13.17
CA ASP A 452 -7.95 1.84 13.56
C ASP A 452 -9.48 1.69 13.66
N GLU A 453 -10.23 2.60 13.04
CA GLU A 453 -11.70 2.57 12.96
C GLU A 453 -12.20 2.02 11.61
N ASN A 454 -13.52 1.88 11.46
CA ASN A 454 -14.11 1.45 10.20
C ASN A 454 -14.03 2.54 9.14
N ILE A 455 -13.88 2.12 7.88
CA ILE A 455 -14.15 2.93 6.71
C ILE A 455 -15.41 2.37 6.07
N THR A 456 -16.47 3.17 6.00
CA THR A 456 -17.78 2.71 5.50
C THR A 456 -18.31 3.68 4.44
N LEU A 457 -18.59 3.14 3.25
CA LEU A 457 -19.10 3.86 2.09
C LEU A 457 -20.47 3.31 1.73
N ARG A 458 -21.48 4.17 1.68
CA ARG A 458 -22.83 3.83 1.21
C ARG A 458 -23.12 4.50 -0.12
N TYR A 459 -23.56 3.73 -1.10
CA TYR A 459 -23.91 4.20 -2.43
C TYR A 459 -25.41 4.07 -2.69
N TYR A 460 -25.99 5.15 -3.17
CA TYR A 460 -27.40 5.28 -3.53
C TYR A 460 -27.55 5.36 -5.05
N TRP A 461 -28.39 4.49 -5.60
CA TRP A 461 -28.74 4.51 -7.02
C TRP A 461 -29.95 5.41 -7.20
N LEU A 462 -29.78 6.53 -7.90
CA LEU A 462 -30.86 7.51 -8.10
C LEU A 462 -31.51 7.38 -9.49
N GLY A 463 -30.96 6.54 -10.36
CA GLY A 463 -31.43 6.33 -11.73
C GLY A 463 -30.88 7.35 -12.73
N GLU A 464 -31.27 7.20 -14.00
CA GLU A 464 -30.79 8.01 -15.14
C GLU A 464 -31.25 9.48 -15.06
N ASP A 465 -32.53 9.68 -14.75
CA ASP A 465 -33.17 11.01 -14.78
C ASP A 465 -32.78 11.92 -13.60
N ALA A 466 -32.24 11.36 -12.53
CA ALA A 466 -31.90 12.11 -11.32
C ALA A 466 -30.80 13.16 -11.57
N ASP A 467 -30.79 14.22 -10.76
CA ASP A 467 -29.77 15.26 -10.82
C ASP A 467 -29.18 15.59 -9.44
N TYR A 468 -28.31 16.60 -9.37
CA TYR A 468 -27.67 17.03 -8.13
C TYR A 468 -28.68 17.52 -7.07
N VAL A 469 -29.88 17.95 -7.46
CA VAL A 469 -30.95 18.29 -6.53
C VAL A 469 -31.50 17.03 -5.88
N ASP A 470 -31.64 15.95 -6.65
CA ASP A 470 -32.06 14.66 -6.12
C ASP A 470 -30.98 14.00 -5.26
N MET A 471 -29.70 14.18 -5.61
CA MET A 471 -28.58 13.85 -4.71
C MET A 471 -28.69 14.59 -3.37
N ALA A 472 -28.91 15.90 -3.39
CA ALA A 472 -29.05 16.70 -2.18
C ALA A 472 -30.27 16.29 -1.33
N LYS A 473 -31.41 15.99 -1.96
CA LYS A 473 -32.60 15.45 -1.27
C LYS A 473 -32.33 14.07 -0.66
N CYS A 474 -31.61 13.20 -1.38
CA CYS A 474 -31.25 11.88 -0.89
C CYS A 474 -30.39 11.99 0.38
N TYR A 475 -29.36 12.84 0.35
CA TYR A 475 -28.53 13.07 1.52
C TYR A 475 -29.31 13.70 2.68
N ASN A 476 -30.22 14.64 2.40
CA ASN A 476 -31.08 15.21 3.42
C ASN A 476 -31.96 14.16 4.11
N ARG A 477 -32.54 13.23 3.34
CA ARG A 477 -33.33 12.11 3.89
C ARG A 477 -32.46 11.19 4.75
N TYR A 478 -31.28 10.82 4.27
CA TYR A 478 -30.32 10.02 5.04
C TYR A 478 -30.01 10.69 6.39
N LEU A 479 -29.71 11.99 6.41
CA LEU A 479 -29.46 12.71 7.67
C LEU A 479 -30.67 12.67 8.62
N VAL A 480 -31.89 12.87 8.11
CA VAL A 480 -33.11 12.82 8.93
C VAL A 480 -33.35 11.43 9.52
N GLU A 481 -32.98 10.37 8.81
CA GLU A 481 -33.10 8.99 9.27
C GLU A 481 -32.05 8.63 10.34
N GLN A 482 -30.87 9.25 10.29
CA GLN A 482 -29.78 9.05 11.26
C GLN A 482 -29.90 9.90 12.54
N GLY A 483 -30.72 10.96 12.54
CA GLY A 483 -31.03 11.80 13.70
C GLY A 483 -30.31 13.14 13.72
#